data_AF-A0A7Y3DQS7-F1
#
_entry.id   AF-A0A7Y3DQS7-F1
#
_cell.length_a   1.000
_cell.length_b   1.000
_cell.length_c   1.000
_cell.angle_alpha   90.00
_cell.angle_beta   90.00
_cell.angle_gamma   90.00
#
_symmetry.space_group_name_H-M   'P 1'
#
loop_
_entity.id
_entity.type
_entity.pdbx_description
1 polymer ?
#
loop_
_entity_poly.entity_id
_entity_poly.type
_entity_poly.pdbx_seq_one_letter_code
_entity_poly.pdbx_strand_id
1 'polypeptide(L)'
;MLAGDSEETAIESAKIFPNQRIQHFWDPNQHSGKSVAASIGWEGKTAWDIYLFYKAGEEWIENPPEPTCWMHQLTENRTDREHYRTGADLVQGLARAMEKLL
;
A
#
# COMPACT_ATOMS: atom_id res chain seq x y z
N MET A 1 -6.44 11.16 10.07
CA MET A 1 -4.96 11.03 10.05
C MET A 1 -4.45 11.41 11.42
N LEU A 2 -3.46 10.66 11.94
CA LEU A 2 -2.77 11.05 13.17
C LEU A 2 -1.91 12.30 12.92
N ALA A 3 -1.59 13.03 13.99
CA ALA A 3 -1.04 14.38 13.90
C ALA A 3 0.42 14.44 13.40
N GLY A 4 1.12 13.31 13.23
CA GLY A 4 2.51 13.29 12.79
C GLY A 4 3.02 11.88 12.46
N ASP A 5 4.19 11.86 11.85
CA ASP A 5 4.96 10.67 11.42
C ASP A 5 6.16 10.48 12.37
N SER A 6 5.90 10.05 13.61
CA SER A 6 6.92 9.82 14.64
C SER A 6 6.71 8.48 15.34
N GLU A 7 7.75 8.03 16.06
CA GLU A 7 7.65 6.79 16.85
C GLU A 7 6.56 6.90 17.92
N GLU A 8 6.45 8.06 18.58
CA GLU A 8 5.45 8.29 19.62
C GLU A 8 4.04 8.23 19.06
N THR A 9 3.78 8.85 17.90
CA THR A 9 2.46 8.78 17.26
C THR A 9 2.14 7.37 16.76
N ALA A 10 3.13 6.63 16.27
CA ALA A 10 2.99 5.22 15.89
C ALA A 10 2.64 4.33 17.09
N ILE A 11 3.30 4.52 18.24
CA ILE A 11 3.01 3.79 19.48
C ILE A 11 1.58 4.08 19.97
N GLU A 12 1.14 5.34 19.95
CA GLU A 12 -0.24 5.67 20.30
C GLU A 12 -1.26 5.06 19.33
N SER A 13 -0.96 5.06 18.02
CA SER A 13 -1.79 4.40 16.99
C SER A 13 -1.96 2.91 17.23
N ALA A 14 -0.87 2.22 17.58
CA ALA A 14 -0.86 0.78 17.79
C ALA A 14 -1.86 0.34 18.88
N LYS A 15 -2.15 1.22 19.85
CA LYS A 15 -3.13 0.95 20.93
C LYS A 15 -4.57 0.83 20.42
N ILE A 16 -4.89 1.35 19.23
CA ILE A 16 -6.22 1.25 18.61
C ILE A 16 -6.56 -0.22 18.29
N PHE A 17 -5.55 -1.02 17.96
CA PHE A 17 -5.69 -2.45 17.65
C PHE A 17 -4.80 -3.31 18.56
N PRO A 18 -5.22 -3.54 19.83
CA PRO A 18 -4.39 -4.20 20.84
C PRO A 18 -4.36 -5.74 20.69
N ASN A 19 -4.74 -6.29 19.53
CA ASN A 19 -4.81 -7.73 19.33
C ASN A 19 -3.40 -8.34 19.23
N GLN A 20 -3.10 -9.38 20.02
CA GLN A 20 -1.79 -10.04 20.02
C GLN A 20 -1.40 -10.68 18.68
N ARG A 21 -2.37 -10.91 17.78
CA ARG A 21 -2.12 -11.39 16.41
C ARG A 21 -1.67 -10.27 15.47
N ILE A 22 -1.73 -9.01 15.90
CA ILE A 22 -1.30 -7.84 15.12
C ILE A 22 0.03 -7.38 15.70
N GLN A 23 1.05 -7.32 14.84
CA GLN A 23 2.34 -6.73 15.16
C GLN A 23 2.41 -5.35 14.50
N HIS A 24 2.76 -4.35 15.30
CA HIS A 24 2.93 -2.98 14.84
C HIS A 24 4.42 -2.66 14.75
N PHE A 25 4.82 -2.00 13.67
CA PHE A 25 6.20 -1.59 13.44
C PHE A 25 6.24 -0.10 13.14
N TRP A 26 7.20 0.60 13.73
CA TRP A 26 7.57 1.95 13.31
C TRP A 26 8.71 1.85 12.29
N ASP A 27 8.53 2.45 11.12
CA ASP A 27 9.48 2.40 9.99
C ASP A 27 9.97 3.82 9.65
N PRO A 28 10.91 4.39 10.44
CA PRO A 28 11.34 5.78 10.29
C PRO A 28 12.02 6.07 8.95
N ASN A 29 12.48 5.02 8.25
CA ASN A 29 13.16 5.14 6.98
C ASN A 29 12.26 4.81 5.78
N GLN A 30 10.99 4.47 6.03
CA GLN A 30 10.01 4.09 5.01
C GLN A 30 10.49 2.93 4.13
N HIS A 31 11.24 1.97 4.69
CA HIS A 31 11.77 0.82 3.96
C HIS A 31 10.66 0.02 3.28
N SER A 32 9.56 -0.23 3.99
CA SER A 32 8.39 -0.95 3.48
C SER A 32 7.79 -0.24 2.26
N GLY A 33 7.50 1.05 2.40
CA GLY A 33 6.92 1.85 1.33
C GLY A 33 7.85 2.02 0.12
N LYS A 34 9.16 2.16 0.34
CA LYS A 34 10.16 2.20 -0.75
C LYS A 34 10.25 0.87 -1.49
N SER A 35 10.18 -0.25 -0.79
CA SER A 35 10.23 -1.59 -1.38
C SER A 35 8.98 -1.84 -2.25
N VAL A 36 7.80 -1.45 -1.76
CA VAL A 36 6.55 -1.45 -2.55
C VAL A 36 6.68 -0.55 -3.78
N ALA A 37 7.14 0.70 -3.62
CA ALA A 37 7.31 1.62 -4.73
C ALA A 37 8.23 1.04 -5.83
N ALA A 38 9.35 0.44 -5.44
CA ALA A 38 10.25 -0.22 -6.37
C ALA A 38 9.57 -1.37 -7.13
N SER A 39 8.73 -2.18 -6.47
CA SER A 39 8.04 -3.32 -7.10
C SER A 39 7.05 -2.96 -8.21
N ILE A 40 6.59 -1.70 -8.25
CA ILE A 40 5.68 -1.17 -9.27
C ILE A 40 6.34 -0.10 -10.16
N GLY A 41 7.66 0.06 -10.08
CA GLY A 41 8.39 1.07 -10.86
C GLY A 41 8.06 2.52 -10.48
N TRP A 42 7.59 2.78 -9.25
CA TRP A 42 7.21 4.11 -8.79
C TRP A 42 8.42 4.90 -8.29
N GLU A 43 8.69 6.03 -8.93
CA GLU A 43 9.79 6.95 -8.56
C GLU A 43 9.32 8.18 -7.76
N GLY A 44 8.01 8.29 -7.49
CA GLY A 44 7.43 9.41 -6.75
C GLY A 44 7.57 9.25 -5.23
N LYS A 45 6.87 10.12 -4.48
CA LYS A 45 6.79 9.98 -3.03
C LYS A 45 6.06 8.69 -2.66
N THR A 46 6.54 8.02 -1.62
CA THR A 46 5.89 6.83 -1.05
C THR A 46 4.41 7.10 -0.77
N ALA A 47 3.56 6.27 -1.35
CA ALA A 47 2.11 6.38 -1.30
C ALA A 47 1.53 5.55 -0.16
N TRP A 48 0.58 6.10 0.60
CA TRP A 48 -0.21 5.33 1.57
C TRP A 48 -1.57 4.89 1.02
N ASP A 49 -2.08 5.55 -0.03
CA ASP A 49 -3.36 5.23 -0.67
C ASP A 49 -3.17 4.35 -1.91
N ILE A 50 -2.68 3.13 -1.70
CA ILE A 50 -2.40 2.14 -2.74
C ILE A 50 -3.05 0.79 -2.43
N TYR A 51 -3.51 0.11 -3.47
CA TYR A 51 -4.10 -1.23 -3.41
C TYR A 51 -3.26 -2.16 -4.30
N LEU A 52 -2.75 -3.24 -3.72
CA LEU A 52 -1.87 -4.21 -4.39
C LEU A 52 -2.52 -5.60 -4.32
N PHE A 53 -2.59 -6.29 -5.45
CA PHE A 53 -3.22 -7.61 -5.57
C PHE A 53 -2.19 -8.63 -6.04
N TYR A 54 -2.08 -9.72 -5.28
CA TYR A 54 -1.14 -10.81 -5.53
C TYR A 54 -1.91 -12.12 -5.68
N LYS A 55 -1.42 -13.01 -6.54
CA LYS A 55 -1.97 -14.37 -6.66
C LYS A 55 -1.69 -15.17 -5.38
N ALA A 56 -2.48 -16.21 -5.18
CA ALA A 56 -2.25 -17.15 -4.09
C ALA A 56 -0.86 -17.79 -4.22
N GLY A 57 -0.10 -17.82 -3.12
CA GLY A 57 1.24 -18.40 -3.07
C GLY A 57 2.39 -17.45 -3.42
N GLU A 58 2.11 -16.20 -3.79
CA GLU A 58 3.16 -15.18 -3.91
C GLU A 58 3.70 -14.81 -2.53
N GLU A 59 5.02 -14.89 -2.35
CA GLU A 59 5.70 -14.65 -1.08
C GLU A 59 6.55 -13.38 -1.13
N TRP A 60 6.55 -12.63 -0.03
CA TRP A 60 7.37 -11.43 0.14
C TRP A 60 8.62 -11.82 0.93
N ILE A 61 9.66 -12.23 0.22
CA ILE A 61 10.91 -12.72 0.84
C ILE A 61 11.82 -11.54 1.15
N GLU A 62 12.60 -11.07 0.17
CA GLU A 62 13.49 -9.92 0.33
C GLU A 62 12.82 -8.62 -0.12
N ASN A 63 12.00 -8.70 -1.16
CA ASN A 63 11.20 -7.60 -1.71
C ASN A 63 9.82 -8.15 -2.10
N PRO A 64 8.76 -7.33 -2.07
CA PRO A 64 7.49 -7.73 -2.65
C PRO A 64 7.69 -7.99 -4.15
N PRO A 65 7.09 -9.05 -4.71
CA PRO A 65 7.07 -9.24 -6.14
C PRO A 65 6.25 -8.13 -6.82
N GLU A 66 6.30 -8.07 -8.14
CA GLU A 66 5.39 -7.20 -8.89
C GLU A 66 3.94 -7.70 -8.66
N PRO A 67 3.01 -6.81 -8.24
CA PRO A 67 1.62 -7.20 -8.05
C PRO A 67 0.96 -7.58 -9.38
N THR A 68 0.05 -8.55 -9.33
CA THR A 68 -0.78 -8.95 -10.50
C THR A 68 -1.66 -7.79 -10.98
N CYS A 69 -2.13 -6.96 -10.06
CA CYS A 69 -2.84 -5.72 -10.35
C CYS A 69 -2.62 -4.73 -9.21
N TRP A 70 -2.57 -3.45 -9.53
CA TRP A 70 -2.48 -2.41 -8.51
C TRP A 70 -3.19 -1.13 -8.94
N MET A 71 -3.57 -0.32 -7.97
CA MET A 71 -4.30 0.94 -8.16
C MET A 71 -3.93 1.92 -7.04
N HIS A 72 -3.98 3.23 -7.30
CA HIS A 72 -3.68 4.23 -6.28
C HIS A 72 -4.62 5.44 -6.33
N GLN A 73 -4.63 6.25 -5.26
CA GLN A 73 -5.44 7.48 -5.17
C GLN A 73 -4.61 8.77 -5.06
N LEU A 74 -3.31 8.68 -5.30
CA LEU A 74 -2.43 9.87 -5.34
C LEU A 74 -2.81 10.82 -6.48
N THR A 75 -2.92 12.11 -6.16
CA THR A 75 -3.26 13.18 -7.11
C THR A 75 -2.06 14.03 -7.55
N GLU A 76 -0.82 13.63 -7.22
CA GLU A 76 0.37 14.41 -7.56
C GLU A 76 0.58 14.46 -9.08
N ASN A 77 0.93 15.63 -9.63
CA ASN A 77 0.95 15.97 -11.07
C ASN A 77 1.83 15.10 -12.01
N ARG A 78 2.45 14.02 -11.50
CA ARG A 78 3.25 13.03 -12.26
C ARG A 78 2.82 11.59 -12.00
N THR A 79 1.64 11.38 -11.42
CA THR A 79 1.14 10.04 -11.13
C THR A 79 0.77 9.29 -12.40
N ASP A 80 1.07 8.01 -12.37
CA ASP A 80 0.62 7.03 -13.34
C ASP A 80 -0.91 7.05 -13.45
N ARG A 81 -1.42 7.75 -14.47
CA ARG A 81 -2.86 7.88 -14.70
C ARG A 81 -3.52 6.55 -15.02
N GLU A 82 -2.75 5.57 -15.49
CA GLU A 82 -3.29 4.25 -15.81
C GLU A 82 -3.78 3.54 -14.55
N HIS A 83 -3.13 3.76 -13.40
CA HIS A 83 -3.45 3.11 -12.13
C HIS A 83 -4.21 4.01 -11.15
N TYR A 84 -4.35 5.30 -11.44
CA TYR A 84 -5.15 6.22 -10.63
C TYR A 84 -6.65 5.89 -10.67
N ARG A 85 -7.27 5.63 -9.51
CA ARG A 85 -8.69 5.31 -9.40
C ARG A 85 -9.29 5.97 -8.15
N THR A 86 -10.51 6.50 -8.24
CA THR A 86 -11.23 7.07 -7.08
C THR A 86 -12.74 6.84 -7.21
N GLY A 87 -13.49 7.03 -6.12
CA GLY A 87 -14.96 6.93 -6.13
C GLY A 87 -15.47 5.58 -6.64
N ALA A 88 -16.50 5.61 -7.50
CA ALA A 88 -17.09 4.39 -8.06
C ALA A 88 -16.13 3.60 -8.96
N ASP A 89 -15.18 4.29 -9.59
CA ASP A 89 -14.19 3.67 -10.48
C ASP A 89 -13.16 2.85 -9.68
N LEU A 90 -12.77 3.33 -8.50
CA LEU A 90 -11.99 2.54 -7.53
C LEU A 90 -12.72 1.26 -7.15
N VAL A 91 -13.99 1.34 -6.74
CA VAL A 91 -14.77 0.16 -6.31
C VAL A 91 -14.84 -0.89 -7.43
N GLN A 92 -15.13 -0.47 -8.66
CA GLN A 92 -15.16 -1.37 -9.82
C GLN A 92 -13.79 -1.97 -10.13
N GLY A 93 -12.73 -1.16 -10.04
CA GLY A 93 -11.36 -1.61 -10.22
C GLY A 93 -10.96 -2.70 -9.23
N LEU A 94 -11.29 -2.53 -7.94
CA LEU A 94 -11.03 -3.52 -6.91
C LEU A 94 -11.77 -4.84 -7.19
N ALA A 95 -13.05 -4.77 -7.60
CA ALA A 95 -13.82 -5.98 -7.95
C ALA A 95 -13.19 -6.74 -9.14
N ARG A 96 -12.82 -6.03 -10.22
CA ARG A 96 -12.15 -6.63 -11.39
C ARG A 96 -10.76 -7.17 -11.04
N ALA A 97 -10.03 -6.53 -10.14
CA ALA A 97 -8.73 -7.01 -9.69
C ALA A 97 -8.87 -8.35 -8.97
N MET A 98 -9.89 -8.50 -8.11
CA MET A 98 -10.17 -9.77 -7.44
C MET A 98 -10.54 -10.90 -8.41
N GLU A 99 -11.30 -10.62 -9.48
CA GLU A 99 -11.63 -11.61 -10.51
C GLU A 99 -10.38 -12.18 -11.21
N LYS A 100 -9.27 -11.42 -11.29
CA LYS A 100 -8.01 -11.86 -11.88
C LYS A 100 -7.17 -12.77 -10.96
N LEU A 101 -7.58 -12.92 -9.70
CA LEU A 101 -6.88 -13.74 -8.71
C LEU A 101 -7.51 -15.13 -8.51
N LEU A 102 -8.68 -15.36 -9.12
CA LEU A 102 -9.39 -16.64 -9.15
C LEU A 102 -8.87 -17.51 -10.31
#